data_AF-A0ABD5DDJ8-F1
#
_entry.id   AF-A0ABD5DDJ8-F1
#
_cell.length_a   1.000
_cell.length_b   1.000
_cell.length_c   1.000
_cell.angle_alpha   90.00
_cell.angle_beta   90.00
_cell.angle_gamma   90.00
#
_symmetry.space_group_name_H-M   'P 1'
#
loop_
_entity.id
_entity.type
_entity.pdbx_description
1 polymer ?
#
loop_
_entity_poly.entity_id
_entity_poly.type
_entity_poly.pdbx_seq_one_letter_code
_entity_poly.pdbx_strand_id
1 'polypeptide(L)' 'MADILLLDNIDSFTYNLADQLRANGHNVVIYRNSVPAQALIERLGTMDNPVLMLSPGPGTPSEAGCMPE' A
#
# COMPACT_ATOMS: atom_id res chain seq x y z
N MET A 1 14.66 8.90 4.26
CA MET A 1 13.28 8.89 3.73
C MET A 1 12.87 7.45 3.50
N ALA A 2 11.59 7.11 3.64
CA ALA A 2 11.10 5.76 3.32
C ALA A 2 10.32 5.81 2.00
N ASP A 3 10.41 4.73 1.23
CA ASP A 3 9.64 4.50 0.02
C ASP A 3 8.49 3.57 0.37
N ILE A 4 7.30 4.13 0.44
CA ILE A 4 6.11 3.47 0.99
C ILE A 4 5.22 3.02 -0.17
N LEU A 5 4.97 1.72 -0.25
CA LEU A 5 3.88 1.15 -1.04
C LEU A 5 2.68 1.00 -0.12
N LEU A 6 1.67 1.86 -0.31
CA LEU A 6 0.39 1.79 0.39
C LEU A 6 -0.59 0.95 -0.43
N LEU A 7 -0.90 -0.25 0.07
CA LEU A 7 -1.88 -1.15 -0.54
C LEU A 7 -3.28 -0.76 -0.07
N ASP A 8 -4.07 -0.20 -0.98
CA ASP A 8 -5.45 0.27 -0.78
C ASP A 8 -6.45 -0.88 -0.88
N ASN A 9 -6.99 -1.28 0.27
CA ASN A 9 -8.04 -2.27 0.45
C ASN A 9 -9.46 -1.70 0.26
N ILE A 10 -9.60 -0.68 -0.60
CA ILE A 10 -10.89 -0.05 -0.92
C ILE A 10 -11.47 0.70 0.29
N ASP A 11 -10.61 1.54 0.87
CA ASP A 11 -10.97 2.37 2.01
C ASP A 11 -11.07 3.85 1.66
N SER A 12 -11.94 4.55 2.38
CA SER A 12 -12.19 5.98 2.19
C SER A 12 -11.11 6.86 2.83
N PHE A 13 -10.24 6.31 3.69
CA PHE A 13 -9.20 7.05 4.41
C PHE A 13 -7.78 6.80 3.89
N THR A 14 -7.58 5.97 2.86
CA THR A 14 -6.27 5.70 2.25
C THR A 14 -5.49 6.99 1.92
N TYR A 15 -6.17 8.00 1.37
CA TYR A 15 -5.51 9.26 1.00
C TYR A 15 -5.16 10.15 2.20
N ASN A 16 -5.86 10.02 3.34
CA ASN A 16 -5.49 10.73 4.56
C ASN A 16 -4.14 10.23 5.10
N LEU A 17 -3.91 8.92 5.03
CA LEU A 17 -2.60 8.33 5.36
C LEU A 17 -1.52 8.79 4.39
N ALA A 18 -1.81 8.73 3.08
CA ALA A 18 -0.85 9.13 2.06
C ALA A 18 -0.44 10.61 2.19
N ASP A 19 -1.38 11.50 2.51
CA ASP A 19 -1.12 12.92 2.70
C ASP A 19 -0.19 13.16 3.90
N GLN A 20 -0.49 12.57 5.05
CA GLN A 20 0.36 12.70 6.25
C GLN A 20 1.77 12.15 6.02
N LEU A 21 1.89 11.00 5.35
CA LEU A 21 3.20 10.40 5.05
C LEU A 21 4.02 11.28 4.10
N ARG A 22 3.38 11.82 3.05
CA ARG A 22 4.03 12.75 2.11
C ARG A 22 4.42 14.07 2.77
N ALA A 23 3.58 14.60 3.67
CA ALA A 23 3.87 15.80 4.44
C ALA A 23 5.10 15.64 5.34
N ASN A 24 5.36 14.42 5.82
CA ASN A 24 6.58 14.06 6.56
C ASN A 24 7.79 13.73 5.65
N GLY A 25 7.66 13.94 4.33
CA GLY A 25 8.72 13.76 3.34
C GLY A 25 8.81 12.37 2.72
N HIS A 26 7.99 11.40 3.13
CA HIS A 26 8.05 10.04 2.58
C HIS A 26 7.55 9.98 1.13
N ASN A 27 8.18 9.12 0.32
CA ASN A 27 7.69 8.82 -1.01
C ASN A 27 6.57 7.79 -0.87
N VAL A 28 5.36 8.10 -1.35
CA VAL A 28 4.21 7.19 -1.24
C VAL A 28 3.62 6.88 -2.60
N VAL A 29 3.59 5.60 -2.95
CA VAL A 29 2.85 5.05 -4.10
C VAL A 29 1.69 4.21 -3.60
N ILE A 30 0.55 4.29 -4.28
CA ILE A 30 -0.70 3.63 -3.87
C ILE A 30 -1.07 2.61 -4.95
N TYR A 31 -1.35 1.38 -4.54
CA TYR A 31 -1.90 0.33 -5.42
C TYR A 31 -3.16 -0.26 -4.80
N ARG A 32 -4.12 -0.69 -5.61
CA ARG A 32 -5.30 -1.42 -5.12
C ARG A 32 -4.95 -2.87 -4.80
N ASN A 33 -5.66 -3.48 -3.85
CA ASN A 33 -5.51 -4.90 -3.53
C ASN A 33 -5.93 -5.86 -4.67
N SER A 34 -6.55 -5.34 -5.73
CA SER A 34 -6.84 -6.09 -6.96
C SER A 34 -5.63 -6.26 -7.89
N VAL A 35 -4.51 -5.58 -7.61
CA VAL A 35 -3.27 -5.69 -8.39
C VAL A 35 -2.58 -7.03 -8.05
N PRO A 36 -2.05 -7.76 -9.04
CA PRO A 36 -1.34 -9.01 -8.77
C PRO A 36 -0.16 -8.81 -7.80
N ALA A 37 -0.03 -9.69 -6.80
CA ALA A 37 1.04 -9.61 -5.80
C ALA A 37 2.44 -9.56 -6.44
N GLN A 38 2.65 -10.29 -7.53
CA GLN A 38 3.91 -10.29 -8.26
C GLN A 38 4.32 -8.89 -8.76
N ALA A 39 3.37 -8.09 -9.25
CA ALA A 39 3.64 -6.72 -9.68
C ALA A 39 3.99 -5.79 -8.50
N LEU A 40 3.40 -6.03 -7.32
CA LEU A 40 3.74 -5.29 -6.09
C LEU A 40 5.14 -5.64 -5.60
N ILE A 41 5.53 -6.93 -5.67
CA ILE A 41 6.86 -7.41 -5.31
C ILE A 41 7.91 -6.80 -6.25
N GLU A 42 7.67 -6.82 -7.55
CA GLU A 42 8.55 -6.18 -8.54
C GLU A 42 8.69 -4.68 -8.25
N ARG A 43 7.59 -4.00 -7.92
CA ARG A 43 7.63 -2.59 -7.56
C ARG A 43 8.46 -2.34 -6.29
N LEU A 44 8.27 -3.12 -5.25
CA LEU A 44 9.06 -3.04 -4.01
C LEU A 44 10.55 -3.27 -4.27
N GLY A 45 10.91 -4.17 -5.20
CA GLY A 45 12.29 -4.41 -5.62
C GLY A 45 12.97 -3.23 -6.32
N THR A 46 12.20 -2.21 -6.76
CA THR A 46 12.73 -0.98 -7.36
C THR A 46 12.90 0.18 -6.38
N MET A 47 12.60 -0.02 -5.09
CA MET A 47 12.62 1.02 -4.05
C MET A 47 13.89 0.92 -3.19
N ASP A 48 14.40 2.06 -2.71
CA ASP A 48 15.65 2.10 -1.94
C ASP A 48 15.46 1.68 -0.47
N ASN A 49 14.37 2.13 0.16
CA ASN A 49 14.03 1.83 1.55
C ASN A 49 12.53 1.42 1.64
N PRO A 50 12.19 0.24 1.10
CA PRO A 50 10.80 -0.18 0.90
C PRO A 50 10.09 -0.44 2.22
N VAL A 51 8.89 0.13 2.35
CA VAL A 51 7.93 -0.16 3.41
C VAL A 51 6.60 -0.51 2.76
N LEU A 52 6.09 -1.71 3.04
CA LEU A 52 4.73 -2.09 2.68
C LEU A 52 3.78 -1.66 3.79
N MET A 53 2.78 -0.85 3.46
CA MET A 53 1.71 -0.44 4.37
C MET A 53 0.38 -0.95 3.82
N LEU A 54 -0.42 -1.60 4.66
CA LEU A 54 -1.73 -2.11 4.31
C LEU A 54 -2.78 -1.12 4.82
N SER A 55 -3.59 -0.55 3.94
CA SER A 55 -4.67 0.34 4.36
C SER A 55 -5.74 -0.44 5.12
N PRO A 56 -6.56 0.24 5.93
CA PRO A 56 -7.86 -0.29 6.34
C PRO A 56 -8.72 -0.67 5.12
N GLY A 57 -9.84 -1.33 5.35
CA GLY A 57 -10.81 -1.68 4.33
C GLY A 57 -11.98 -2.46 4.91
N PRO A 58 -13.10 -2.56 4.18
CA PRO A 58 -14.24 -3.40 4.57
C PRO A 58 -13.92 -4.89 4.41
N GLY A 59 -14.68 -5.76 5.11
CA GLY A 59 -14.61 -7.21 4.95
C GLY A 59 -13.52 -7.88 5.81
N THR A 60 -13.18 -9.13 5.46
CA THR A 60 -12.16 -9.93 6.13
C THR A 60 -10.85 -9.93 5.33
N PRO A 61 -9.67 -10.05 5.99
CA PRO A 61 -8.38 -10.09 5.29
C PRO A 61 -8.28 -11.18 4.21
N SER A 62 -8.88 -12.34 4.46
CA SER A 62 -8.90 -13.49 3.53
C SER A 62 -9.63 -13.21 2.22
N GLU A 63 -10.50 -12.19 2.18
CA GLU A 63 -11.27 -11.81 0.99
C GLU A 63 -10.66 -10.59 0.27
N ALA A 64 -9.59 -10.01 0.81
CA ALA A 64 -9.02 -8.75 0.36
C ALA A 64 -7.98 -8.93 -0.78
N GLY A 65 -8.42 -9.46 -1.92
CA GLY A 65 -7.62 -9.50 -3.15
C GLY A 65 -6.31 -10.27 -2.98
N CYS A 66 -5.16 -9.59 -3.14
CA CYS A 66 -3.84 -10.19 -3.02
C CYS A 66 -3.27 -10.25 -1.58
N MET A 67 -4.11 -10.05 -0.57
CA MET A 67 -3.70 -10.09 0.84
C MET A 67 -3.41 -11.53 1.30
N PRO A 68 -2.47 -11.71 2.25
CA PRO A 68 -2.20 -13.03 2.84
C PRO A 68 -3.41 -13.52 3.65
N GLU A 69 -3.61 -14.85 3.67
CA GLU A 69 -4.57 -15.55 4.54
C GLU A 69 -4.17 -15.50 6.02
#